data_AF-A0A4Q2XTK4-F1
#
_entry.id   AF-A0A4Q2XTK4-F1
#
_cell.length_a   1.000
_cell.length_b   1.000
_cell.length_c   1.000
_cell.angle_alpha   90.00
_cell.angle_beta   90.00
_cell.angle_gamma   90.00
#
_symmetry.space_group_name_H-M   'P 1'
#
loop_
_entity.id
_entity.type
_entity.pdbx_description
1 polymer ?
#
loop_
_entity_poly.entity_id
_entity_poly.type
_entity_poly.pdbx_seq_one_letter_code
_entity_poly.pdbx_strand_id
1 'polypeptide(L)'
;MNLRWLNAILWGNSVALSWMWGLGLFFSVQMTYMFGLQGLLMFAVPNAVGLALFGFLTQIVANKHSGGQESLAIFFDKFSKPFRLILYIYQIVALSLTVFGLVNYLFVPLQLATGALFGLYLCLVVFVVLAAGCLFGEEFGIQKIKLGHAMMGGLLVLCVGTILFGLDPFKPEPFQWAAPFPAEWTGPSFFGYAIPLVIGLLVGPWLDLQHWQRAIQIHRENTSIRSSYIWGGSIFFLMLLFHGCLAFWVMTKMGVAPSVTPALDGFKYAHDLVTNYFNTTFAPGSLMPMAYYSFLAICALTTLDSGYIALKWFLGKNVEKSDN
;
A
#
# COMPACT_ATOMS: atom_id res chain seq x y z
N MET A 1 18.41 -6.49 27.82
CA MET A 1 18.52 -6.83 26.38
C MET A 1 18.17 -5.62 25.55
N ASN A 2 18.99 -5.26 24.56
CA ASN A 2 18.77 -4.09 23.73
C ASN A 2 17.66 -4.38 22.70
N LEU A 3 16.40 -4.07 23.03
CA LEU A 3 15.20 -4.32 22.20
C LEU A 3 15.09 -3.42 20.95
N ARG A 4 16.15 -2.69 20.59
CA ARG A 4 16.18 -1.77 19.44
C ARG A 4 15.92 -2.46 18.10
N TRP A 5 16.38 -3.70 17.93
CA TRP A 5 16.14 -4.47 16.71
C TRP A 5 14.66 -4.85 16.57
N LEU A 6 14.00 -5.22 17.68
CA LEU A 6 12.57 -5.50 17.70
C LEU A 6 11.78 -4.22 17.38
N ASN A 7 12.18 -3.08 17.96
CA ASN A 7 11.55 -1.80 17.64
C ASN A 7 11.70 -1.44 16.16
N ALA A 8 12.85 -1.75 15.55
CA ALA A 8 13.05 -1.55 14.11
C ALA A 8 12.13 -2.44 13.26
N ILE A 9 11.86 -3.68 13.67
CA ILE A 9 10.90 -4.56 12.98
C ILE A 9 9.48 -4.03 13.13
N LEU A 10 9.06 -3.60 14.33
CA LEU A 10 7.74 -3.03 14.55
C LEU A 10 7.52 -1.78 13.70
N TRP A 11 8.52 -0.90 13.65
CA TRP A 11 8.50 0.25 12.76
C TRP A 11 8.53 -0.15 11.29
N GLY A 12 9.31 -1.17 10.91
CA GLY A 12 9.34 -1.68 9.54
C GLY A 12 7.99 -2.21 9.09
N ASN A 13 7.32 -3.02 9.90
CA ASN A 13 5.95 -3.45 9.62
C ASN A 13 5.01 -2.25 9.44
N SER A 14 5.14 -1.24 10.30
CA SER A 14 4.33 -0.02 10.19
C SER A 14 4.65 0.82 8.95
N VAL A 15 5.92 0.87 8.50
CA VAL A 15 6.34 1.46 7.21
C VAL A 15 5.69 0.71 6.05
N ALA A 16 5.71 -0.62 6.08
CA ALA A 16 5.16 -1.45 5.02
C ALA A 16 3.65 -1.26 4.90
N LEU A 17 2.93 -1.38 6.02
CA LEU A 17 1.47 -1.30 6.05
C LEU A 17 0.93 0.08 5.67
N SER A 18 1.64 1.17 6.02
CA SER A 18 1.26 2.52 5.56
C SER A 18 1.51 2.74 4.07
N TRP A 19 2.32 1.88 3.44
CA TRP A 19 2.68 1.99 2.02
C TRP A 19 1.90 1.02 1.11
N MET A 20 0.98 0.23 1.67
CA MET A 20 0.07 -0.66 0.93
C MET A 20 -1.13 0.09 0.32
N TRP A 21 -0.98 1.37 0.04
CA TRP A 21 -2.02 2.23 -0.52
C TRP A 21 -2.37 1.83 -1.95
N GLY A 22 -3.40 2.46 -2.56
CA GLY A 22 -4.00 2.02 -3.83
C GLY A 22 -2.99 1.59 -4.93
N LEU A 23 -1.90 2.34 -5.11
CA LEU A 23 -0.81 1.93 -6.02
C LEU A 23 -0.11 0.66 -5.55
N GLY A 24 0.32 0.56 -4.29
CA GLY A 24 0.95 -0.65 -3.76
C GLY A 24 0.06 -1.88 -3.91
N LEU A 25 -1.19 -1.81 -3.44
CA LEU A 25 -2.06 -2.98 -3.40
C LEU A 25 -2.51 -3.43 -4.80
N PHE A 26 -3.10 -2.54 -5.58
CA PHE A 26 -3.82 -2.94 -6.80
C PHE A 26 -3.00 -2.84 -8.07
N PHE A 27 -1.99 -1.97 -8.08
CA PHE A 27 -1.12 -1.85 -9.24
C PHE A 27 -0.22 -3.09 -9.39
N SER A 28 0.08 -3.82 -8.30
CA SER A 28 0.75 -5.12 -8.38
C SER A 28 -0.05 -6.14 -9.21
N VAL A 29 -1.38 -6.18 -9.05
CA VAL A 29 -2.31 -7.00 -9.84
C VAL A 29 -2.30 -6.55 -11.29
N GLN A 30 -2.42 -5.26 -11.55
CA GLN A 30 -2.45 -4.72 -12.91
C GLN A 30 -1.14 -4.95 -13.67
N MET A 31 0.01 -4.72 -13.02
CA MET A 31 1.33 -4.96 -13.62
C MET A 31 1.54 -6.43 -13.94
N THR A 32 1.00 -7.32 -13.11
CA THR A 32 1.01 -8.77 -13.35
C THR A 32 0.12 -9.13 -14.54
N TYR A 33 -1.07 -8.54 -14.65
CA TYR A 33 -1.97 -8.74 -15.78
C TYR A 33 -1.36 -8.26 -17.10
N MET A 34 -0.76 -7.06 -17.12
CA MET A 34 -0.22 -6.46 -18.35
C MET A 34 1.07 -7.14 -18.82
N PHE A 35 1.96 -7.51 -17.90
CA PHE A 35 3.32 -7.91 -18.26
C PHE A 35 3.79 -9.22 -17.61
N GLY A 36 3.03 -9.85 -16.74
CA GLY A 36 3.42 -11.07 -16.02
C GLY A 36 4.39 -10.79 -14.87
N LEU A 37 5.21 -11.78 -14.51
CA LEU A 37 6.16 -11.64 -13.39
C LEU A 37 7.15 -10.49 -13.62
N GLN A 38 7.62 -10.27 -14.84
CA GLN A 38 8.50 -9.13 -15.13
C GLN A 38 7.87 -7.79 -14.76
N GLY A 39 6.57 -7.61 -15.01
CA GLY A 39 5.82 -6.42 -14.61
C GLY A 39 5.77 -6.29 -13.11
N LEU A 40 5.44 -7.39 -12.44
CA LEU A 40 5.38 -7.44 -10.98
C LEU A 40 6.72 -7.08 -10.34
N LEU A 41 7.83 -7.66 -10.80
CA LEU A 41 9.16 -7.38 -10.27
C LEU A 41 9.63 -5.96 -10.61
N MET A 42 9.34 -5.49 -11.82
CA MET A 42 9.62 -4.11 -12.23
C MET A 42 8.86 -3.10 -11.36
N PHE A 43 7.71 -3.48 -10.83
CA PHE A 43 6.96 -2.68 -9.86
C PHE A 43 7.47 -2.85 -8.43
N ALA A 44 7.60 -4.08 -7.96
CA ALA A 44 7.85 -4.37 -6.56
C ALA A 44 9.29 -4.02 -6.12
N VAL A 45 10.29 -4.31 -6.96
CA VAL A 45 11.70 -4.11 -6.60
C VAL A 45 12.04 -2.62 -6.43
N PRO A 46 11.79 -1.73 -7.40
CA PRO A 46 12.12 -0.32 -7.24
C PRO A 46 11.33 0.34 -6.09
N ASN A 47 10.11 -0.12 -5.83
CA ASN A 47 9.29 0.40 -4.74
C ASN A 47 9.89 0.07 -3.37
N ALA A 48 10.25 -1.21 -3.16
CA ALA A 48 10.93 -1.64 -1.94
C ALA A 48 12.32 -0.99 -1.77
N VAL A 49 13.06 -0.84 -2.86
CA VAL A 49 14.36 -0.15 -2.87
C VAL A 49 14.18 1.34 -2.55
N GLY A 50 13.14 1.99 -3.08
CA GLY A 50 12.80 3.38 -2.79
C GLY A 50 12.61 3.63 -1.29
N LEU A 51 11.87 2.75 -0.61
CA LEU A 51 11.72 2.77 0.86
C LEU A 51 13.07 2.60 1.57
N ALA A 52 13.85 1.58 1.19
CA ALA A 52 15.15 1.33 1.81
C ALA A 52 16.13 2.51 1.64
N LEU A 53 16.15 3.12 0.45
CA LEU A 53 16.97 4.30 0.14
C LEU A 53 16.53 5.53 0.93
N PHE A 54 15.22 5.77 1.03
CA PHE A 54 14.68 6.84 1.88
C PHE A 54 15.17 6.69 3.33
N GLY A 55 15.03 5.50 3.91
CA GLY A 55 15.47 5.24 5.28
C GLY A 55 16.99 5.35 5.48
N PHE A 56 17.76 4.89 4.49
CA PHE A 56 19.23 5.01 4.51
C PHE A 56 19.67 6.48 4.50
N LEU A 57 19.13 7.27 3.57
CA LEU A 57 19.53 8.67 3.40
C LEU A 57 19.02 9.55 4.54
N THR A 58 17.81 9.34 5.05
CA THR A 58 17.30 10.06 6.22
C THR A 58 18.08 9.74 7.50
N GLN A 59 18.58 8.51 7.67
CA GLN A 59 19.51 8.19 8.76
C GLN A 59 20.81 9.01 8.66
N ILE A 60 21.36 9.16 7.45
CA ILE A 60 22.57 9.97 7.23
C ILE A 60 22.29 11.43 7.60
N VAL A 61 21.16 11.97 7.14
CA VAL A 61 20.75 13.36 7.46
C VAL A 61 20.59 13.55 8.96
N ALA A 62 19.91 12.61 9.64
CA ALA A 62 19.68 12.65 11.08
C ALA A 62 20.98 12.62 11.90
N ASN A 63 21.98 11.85 11.46
CA ASN A 63 23.26 11.75 12.15
C ASN A 63 24.18 12.97 11.91
N LYS A 64 24.01 13.69 10.79
CA LYS A 64 24.85 14.84 10.43
C LYS A 64 24.36 16.18 10.98
N HIS A 65 23.07 16.32 11.24
CA HIS A 65 22.49 17.58 11.71
C HIS A 65 22.57 17.71 13.23
N SER A 66 22.82 18.93 13.70
CA SER A 66 22.70 19.28 15.11
C SER A 66 21.24 19.16 15.58
N GLY A 67 21.04 18.83 16.86
CA GLY A 67 19.71 18.63 17.45
C GLY A 67 19.44 17.23 18.00
N GLY A 68 20.43 16.34 17.99
CA GLY A 68 20.31 15.00 18.59
C GLY A 68 19.15 14.22 17.98
N GLN A 69 18.18 13.80 18.79
CA GLN A 69 17.00 13.05 18.34
C GLN A 69 15.93 13.89 17.62
N GLU A 70 16.10 15.23 17.58
CA GLU A 70 15.22 16.14 16.84
C GLU A 70 15.85 16.63 15.52
N SER A 71 17.09 16.22 15.23
CA SER A 71 17.86 16.71 14.06
C SER A 71 17.11 16.52 12.74
N LEU A 72 16.47 15.37 12.54
CA LEU A 72 15.68 15.09 11.33
C LEU A 72 14.39 15.93 11.26
N ALA A 73 13.77 16.22 12.40
CA ALA A 73 12.58 17.08 12.45
C ALA A 73 12.92 18.52 12.08
N ILE A 74 14.07 19.02 12.57
CA ILE A 74 14.60 20.35 12.23
C ILE A 74 14.94 20.43 10.74
N PHE A 75 15.57 19.39 10.20
CA PHE A 75 15.85 19.31 8.76
C PHE A 75 14.55 19.35 7.94
N PHE A 76 13.59 18.49 8.28
CA PHE A 76 12.31 18.41 7.56
C PHE A 76 11.53 19.73 7.60
N ASP A 77 11.58 20.47 8.71
CA ASP A 77 10.92 21.77 8.80
C ASP A 77 11.48 22.79 7.80
N LYS A 78 12.77 22.71 7.46
CA LYS A 78 13.38 23.55 6.42
C LYS A 78 13.10 22.99 5.03
N PHE A 79 13.28 21.67 4.86
CA PHE A 79 13.07 20.97 3.59
C PHE A 79 11.64 21.11 3.08
N SER A 80 10.64 20.99 3.95
CA SER A 80 9.23 20.93 3.56
C SER A 80 8.66 22.28 3.12
N LYS A 81 9.27 23.42 3.47
CA LYS A 81 8.78 24.78 3.14
C LYS A 81 8.47 25.00 1.65
N PRO A 82 9.40 24.76 0.71
CA PRO A 82 9.11 24.90 -0.72
C PRO A 82 8.13 23.84 -1.26
N PHE A 83 7.96 22.72 -0.56
CA PHE A 83 7.16 21.59 -1.04
C PHE A 83 5.81 21.44 -0.35
N ARG A 84 5.39 22.39 0.51
CA ARG A 84 4.16 22.27 1.33
C ARG A 84 2.95 21.83 0.50
N LEU A 85 2.66 22.54 -0.59
CA LEU A 85 1.52 22.23 -1.47
C LEU A 85 1.66 20.84 -2.11
N ILE A 86 2.86 20.49 -2.57
CA ILE A 86 3.12 19.20 -3.21
C ILE A 86 2.93 18.05 -2.22
N LEU A 87 3.42 18.19 -1.00
CA LEU A 87 3.24 17.21 0.08
C LEU A 87 1.75 17.02 0.41
N TYR A 88 0.95 18.10 0.42
CA TYR A 88 -0.50 18.01 0.61
C TYR A 88 -1.20 17.30 -0.55
N ILE A 89 -0.92 17.70 -1.78
CA ILE A 89 -1.53 17.09 -2.97
C ILE A 89 -1.16 15.61 -3.06
N TYR A 90 0.09 15.25 -2.77
CA TYR A 90 0.51 13.85 -2.75
C TYR A 90 -0.33 13.03 -1.78
N GLN A 91 -0.56 13.53 -0.56
CA GLN A 91 -1.38 12.84 0.43
C GLN A 91 -2.84 12.70 -0.03
N ILE A 92 -3.42 13.76 -0.62
CA ILE A 92 -4.79 13.71 -1.15
C ILE A 92 -4.89 12.67 -2.27
N VAL A 93 -3.92 12.64 -3.18
CA VAL A 93 -3.87 11.66 -4.29
C VAL A 93 -3.74 10.24 -3.73
N ALA A 94 -2.87 10.01 -2.75
CA ALA A 94 -2.68 8.70 -2.14
C ALA A 94 -3.94 8.18 -1.46
N LEU A 95 -4.62 9.04 -0.67
CA LEU A 95 -5.89 8.70 -0.03
C LEU A 95 -7.00 8.46 -1.07
N SER A 96 -7.11 9.32 -2.08
CA SER A 96 -8.12 9.21 -3.13
C SER A 96 -7.96 7.92 -3.93
N LEU A 97 -6.73 7.56 -4.31
CA LEU A 97 -6.44 6.31 -5.02
C LEU A 97 -6.71 5.06 -4.16
N THR A 98 -6.51 5.16 -2.84
CA THR A 98 -6.83 4.07 -1.92
C THR A 98 -8.33 3.84 -1.81
N VAL A 99 -9.11 4.91 -1.64
CA VAL A 99 -10.58 4.86 -1.64
C VAL A 99 -11.09 4.36 -2.99
N PHE A 100 -10.59 4.92 -4.09
CA PHE A 100 -10.95 4.50 -5.44
C PHE A 100 -10.68 3.01 -5.65
N GLY A 101 -9.50 2.54 -5.26
CA GLY A 101 -9.14 1.13 -5.41
C GLY A 101 -10.02 0.23 -4.55
N LEU A 102 -10.25 0.56 -3.29
CA LEU A 102 -11.11 -0.24 -2.42
C LEU A 102 -12.55 -0.32 -2.95
N VAL A 103 -13.10 0.80 -3.42
CA VAL A 103 -14.46 0.84 -3.99
C VAL A 103 -14.55 -0.02 -5.25
N ASN A 104 -13.68 0.22 -6.23
CA ASN A 104 -13.78 -0.45 -7.53
C ASN A 104 -13.35 -1.91 -7.50
N TYR A 105 -12.46 -2.30 -6.58
CA TYR A 105 -11.81 -3.60 -6.64
C TYR A 105 -12.26 -4.54 -5.53
N LEU A 106 -12.91 -4.03 -4.48
CA LEU A 106 -13.56 -4.84 -3.45
C LEU A 106 -15.08 -4.65 -3.46
N PHE A 107 -15.59 -3.43 -3.29
CA PHE A 107 -17.02 -3.22 -3.03
C PHE A 107 -17.92 -3.31 -4.26
N VAL A 108 -17.44 -2.90 -5.44
CA VAL A 108 -18.15 -3.09 -6.71
C VAL A 108 -18.27 -4.58 -7.07
N PRO A 109 -17.19 -5.38 -7.04
CA PRO A 109 -17.24 -6.81 -7.37
C PRO A 109 -18.05 -7.67 -6.38
N LEU A 110 -18.19 -7.22 -5.12
CA LEU A 110 -19.04 -7.90 -4.14
C LEU A 110 -20.54 -7.81 -4.47
N GLN A 111 -20.96 -6.87 -5.33
CA GLN A 111 -22.36 -6.70 -5.76
C GLN A 111 -23.37 -6.65 -4.60
N LEU A 112 -22.99 -6.06 -3.45
CA LEU A 112 -23.86 -5.99 -2.26
C LEU A 112 -25.10 -5.11 -2.46
N ALA A 113 -25.12 -4.28 -3.51
CA ALA A 113 -26.28 -3.52 -3.95
C ALA A 113 -26.36 -3.52 -5.48
N THR A 114 -27.56 -3.48 -6.04
CA THR A 114 -27.81 -3.46 -7.49
C THR A 114 -28.90 -2.45 -7.85
N GLY A 115 -29.00 -2.09 -9.14
CA GLY A 115 -30.06 -1.23 -9.65
C GLY A 115 -29.99 0.21 -9.12
N ALA A 116 -31.15 0.82 -8.86
CA ALA A 116 -31.25 2.25 -8.50
C ALA A 116 -30.52 2.62 -7.20
N LEU A 117 -30.27 1.66 -6.30
CA LEU A 117 -29.59 1.90 -5.02
C LEU A 117 -28.07 1.76 -5.08
N PHE A 118 -27.51 1.31 -6.21
CA PHE A 118 -26.08 1.05 -6.34
C PHE A 118 -25.23 2.31 -6.11
N GLY A 119 -25.64 3.45 -6.69
CA GLY A 119 -24.94 4.72 -6.50
C GLY A 119 -24.92 5.16 -5.03
N LEU A 120 -26.06 5.05 -4.34
CA LEU A 120 -26.15 5.37 -2.91
C LEU A 120 -25.26 4.47 -2.06
N TYR A 121 -25.26 3.16 -2.34
CA TYR A 121 -24.39 2.20 -1.67
C TYR A 121 -22.91 2.57 -1.81
N LEU A 122 -22.43 2.87 -3.02
CA LEU A 122 -21.02 3.25 -3.22
C LEU A 122 -20.67 4.56 -2.49
N CYS A 123 -21.57 5.55 -2.49
CA CYS A 123 -21.38 6.78 -1.71
C CYS A 123 -21.25 6.48 -0.21
N LEU A 124 -22.12 5.63 0.34
CA LEU A 124 -22.06 5.24 1.75
C LEU A 124 -20.77 4.49 2.10
N VAL A 125 -20.33 3.58 1.23
CA VAL A 125 -19.05 2.87 1.39
C VAL A 125 -17.90 3.86 1.48
N VAL A 126 -17.84 4.85 0.58
CA VAL A 126 -16.81 5.89 0.63
C VAL A 126 -16.81 6.62 1.97
N PHE A 127 -17.99 7.04 2.45
CA PHE A 127 -18.10 7.71 3.74
C PHE A 127 -17.67 6.83 4.91
N VAL A 128 -18.07 5.56 4.93
CA VAL A 128 -17.69 4.61 6.00
C VAL A 128 -16.19 4.36 6.01
N VAL A 129 -15.58 4.17 4.84
CA VAL A 129 -14.13 3.95 4.70
C VAL A 129 -13.34 5.17 5.19
N LEU A 130 -13.76 6.37 4.80
CA LEU A 130 -13.15 7.61 5.28
C LEU A 130 -13.36 7.81 6.79
N ALA A 131 -14.57 7.58 7.29
CA ALA A 131 -14.89 7.70 8.71
C ALA A 131 -14.07 6.73 9.57
N ALA A 132 -13.90 5.47 9.11
CA ALA A 132 -13.02 4.51 9.76
C ALA A 132 -11.57 5.03 9.78
N GLY A 133 -11.04 5.47 8.65
CA GLY A 133 -9.69 6.06 8.57
C GLY A 133 -9.49 7.22 9.55
N CYS A 134 -10.44 8.14 9.63
CA CYS A 134 -10.42 9.26 10.58
C CYS A 134 -10.49 8.79 12.04
N LEU A 135 -11.42 7.87 12.36
CA LEU A 135 -11.60 7.37 13.73
C LEU A 135 -10.33 6.70 14.27
N PHE A 136 -9.72 5.80 13.49
CA PHE A 136 -8.47 5.15 13.88
C PHE A 136 -7.32 6.16 13.92
N GLY A 137 -7.27 7.12 12.99
CA GLY A 137 -6.28 8.18 12.99
C GLY A 137 -6.39 9.17 14.17
N GLU A 138 -7.59 9.37 14.72
CA GLU A 138 -7.82 10.18 15.92
C GLU A 138 -7.41 9.46 17.19
N GLU A 139 -7.73 8.17 17.30
CA GLU A 139 -7.44 7.36 18.48
C GLU A 139 -5.94 7.06 18.63
N PHE A 140 -5.26 6.81 17.50
CA PHE A 140 -3.86 6.34 17.49
C PHE A 140 -2.90 7.42 16.97
N GLY A 141 -2.27 8.18 17.86
CA GLY A 141 -1.10 9.00 17.48
C GLY A 141 0.07 8.14 16.97
N ILE A 142 1.08 8.78 16.34
CA ILE A 142 2.21 8.10 15.68
C ILE A 142 2.96 7.09 16.58
N GLN A 143 2.97 7.26 17.90
CA GLN A 143 3.58 6.28 18.82
C GLN A 143 2.72 5.03 19.01
N LYS A 144 1.39 5.21 19.17
CA LYS A 144 0.46 4.12 19.40
C LYS A 144 0.16 3.34 18.12
N ILE A 145 0.17 4.01 16.96
CA ILE A 145 -0.10 3.39 15.66
C ILE A 145 0.88 2.25 15.36
N LYS A 146 2.13 2.33 15.86
CA LYS A 146 3.14 1.28 15.73
C LYS A 146 2.63 -0.06 16.27
N LEU A 147 1.97 -0.05 17.43
CA LEU A 147 1.45 -1.26 18.05
C LEU A 147 0.19 -1.77 17.33
N GLY A 148 -0.72 -0.86 16.97
CA GLY A 148 -1.91 -1.21 16.17
C GLY A 148 -1.52 -1.86 14.83
N HIS A 149 -0.56 -1.28 14.14
CA HIS A 149 0.02 -1.84 12.91
C HIS A 149 0.70 -3.19 13.16
N ALA A 150 1.39 -3.40 14.29
CA ALA A 150 1.97 -4.69 14.62
C ALA A 150 0.91 -5.79 14.78
N MET A 151 -0.20 -5.48 15.47
CA MET A 151 -1.34 -6.41 15.59
C MET A 151 -1.97 -6.71 14.23
N MET A 152 -2.20 -5.67 13.42
CA MET A 152 -2.73 -5.81 12.07
C MET A 152 -1.78 -6.59 11.15
N GLY A 153 -0.47 -6.40 11.28
CA GLY A 153 0.54 -7.18 10.55
C GLY A 153 0.52 -8.66 10.92
N GLY A 154 0.34 -8.99 12.20
CA GLY A 154 0.13 -10.36 12.65
C GLY A 154 -1.13 -11.00 12.06
N LEU A 155 -2.26 -10.29 12.10
CA LEU A 155 -3.50 -10.75 11.46
C LEU A 155 -3.33 -10.93 9.96
N LEU A 156 -2.61 -10.02 9.32
CA LEU A 156 -2.33 -10.08 7.89
C LEU A 156 -1.52 -11.34 7.53
N VAL A 157 -0.52 -11.71 8.34
CA VAL A 157 0.23 -12.97 8.14
C VAL A 157 -0.70 -14.18 8.23
N LEU A 158 -1.68 -14.18 9.15
CA LEU A 158 -2.70 -15.23 9.22
C LEU A 158 -3.58 -15.28 7.97
N CYS A 159 -3.98 -14.12 7.43
CA CYS A 159 -4.75 -14.04 6.19
C CYS A 159 -3.95 -14.60 5.00
N VAL A 160 -2.70 -14.16 4.84
CA VAL A 160 -1.80 -14.64 3.78
C VAL A 160 -1.57 -16.14 3.91
N GLY A 161 -1.26 -16.63 5.11
CA GLY A 161 -1.08 -18.06 5.37
C GLY A 161 -2.32 -18.87 5.01
N THR A 162 -3.50 -18.43 5.47
CA THR A 162 -4.79 -19.07 5.16
C THR A 162 -5.01 -19.20 3.65
N ILE A 163 -4.77 -18.11 2.91
CA ILE A 163 -4.90 -18.12 1.45
C ILE A 163 -3.89 -19.09 0.84
N LEU A 164 -2.61 -18.97 1.17
CA LEU A 164 -1.58 -19.83 0.60
C LEU A 164 -1.84 -21.32 0.87
N PHE A 165 -2.20 -21.71 2.08
CA PHE A 165 -2.53 -23.10 2.41
C PHE A 165 -3.84 -23.57 1.78
N GLY A 166 -4.82 -22.68 1.61
CA GLY A 166 -6.09 -23.00 0.96
C GLY A 166 -6.00 -23.17 -0.57
N LEU A 167 -4.91 -22.70 -1.19
CA LEU A 167 -4.67 -22.82 -2.64
C LEU A 167 -3.80 -24.03 -3.03
N ASP A 168 -3.57 -24.98 -2.12
CA ASP A 168 -2.69 -26.16 -2.30
C ASP A 168 -1.29 -25.79 -2.85
N PRO A 169 -0.47 -25.09 -2.04
CA PRO A 169 0.75 -24.41 -2.50
C PRO A 169 1.84 -25.38 -2.98
N PHE A 170 1.67 -26.68 -2.72
CA PHE A 170 2.61 -27.73 -3.11
C PHE A 170 2.37 -28.28 -4.53
N LYS A 171 1.36 -27.80 -5.24
CA LYS A 171 1.12 -28.09 -6.67
C LYS A 171 1.19 -26.81 -7.50
N PRO A 172 2.38 -26.17 -7.60
CA PRO A 172 2.51 -24.94 -8.35
C PRO A 172 2.23 -25.19 -9.84
N GLU A 173 1.42 -24.32 -10.44
CA GLU A 173 1.33 -24.22 -11.90
C GLU A 173 2.71 -23.80 -12.46
N PRO A 174 3.06 -24.18 -13.70
CA PRO A 174 4.32 -23.80 -14.32
C PRO A 174 4.52 -22.28 -14.27
N PHE A 175 5.66 -21.88 -13.73
CA PHE A 175 6.01 -20.47 -13.58
C PHE A 175 6.18 -19.83 -14.96
N GLN A 176 5.46 -18.75 -15.27
CA GLN A 176 5.62 -18.03 -16.54
C GLN A 176 6.12 -16.61 -16.29
N TRP A 177 7.07 -16.18 -17.13
CA TRP A 177 7.67 -14.86 -17.05
C TRP A 177 6.79 -13.76 -17.66
N ALA A 178 6.12 -14.10 -18.76
CA ALA A 178 5.22 -13.21 -19.49
C ALA A 178 3.80 -13.21 -18.91
N ALA A 179 2.97 -12.26 -19.33
CA ALA A 179 1.57 -12.20 -18.96
C ALA A 179 0.80 -13.46 -19.42
N PRO A 180 -0.17 -13.97 -18.65
CA PRO A 180 -1.00 -15.11 -19.09
C PRO A 180 -1.83 -14.82 -20.34
N PHE A 181 -2.22 -13.55 -20.53
CA PHE A 181 -3.08 -13.11 -21.64
C PHE A 181 -2.45 -11.92 -22.38
N PRO A 182 -1.32 -12.09 -23.08
CA PRO A 182 -0.57 -10.97 -23.66
C PRO A 182 -1.33 -10.25 -24.78
N ALA A 183 -2.23 -10.94 -25.48
CA ALA A 183 -3.07 -10.35 -26.53
C ALA A 183 -4.13 -9.37 -26.01
N GLU A 184 -4.45 -9.43 -24.72
CA GLU A 184 -5.45 -8.55 -24.09
C GLU A 184 -4.88 -7.17 -23.71
N TRP A 185 -3.55 -7.03 -23.74
CA TRP A 185 -2.88 -5.77 -23.49
C TRP A 185 -2.52 -5.07 -24.81
N THR A 186 -3.19 -3.96 -25.09
CA THR A 186 -2.98 -3.13 -26.30
C THR A 186 -2.35 -1.76 -25.98
N GLY A 187 -2.00 -1.52 -24.72
CA GLY A 187 -1.43 -0.26 -24.26
C GLY A 187 0.07 -0.11 -24.53
N PRO A 188 0.73 0.89 -23.90
CA PRO A 188 2.16 1.13 -24.08
C PRO A 188 3.04 -0.09 -23.79
N SER A 189 4.21 -0.11 -24.42
CA SER A 189 5.19 -1.17 -24.21
C SER A 189 5.70 -1.21 -22.76
N PHE A 190 6.25 -2.36 -22.35
CA PHE A 190 6.83 -2.55 -21.03
C PHE A 190 7.82 -1.43 -20.65
N PHE A 191 8.73 -1.05 -21.57
CA PHE A 191 9.71 0.00 -21.32
C PHE A 191 9.09 1.40 -21.22
N GLY A 192 7.97 1.64 -21.90
CA GLY A 192 7.20 2.88 -21.76
C GLY A 192 6.66 3.07 -20.34
N TYR A 193 6.29 1.98 -19.66
CA TYR A 193 5.92 2.01 -18.24
C TYR A 193 7.13 2.00 -17.30
N ALA A 194 8.14 1.17 -17.59
CA ALA A 194 9.25 0.92 -16.67
C ALA A 194 9.99 2.20 -16.25
N ILE A 195 10.29 3.10 -17.19
CA ILE A 195 11.07 4.32 -16.90
C ILE A 195 10.35 5.27 -15.92
N PRO A 196 9.14 5.78 -16.23
CA PRO A 196 8.44 6.69 -15.32
C PRO A 196 8.10 6.00 -13.99
N LEU A 197 7.84 4.69 -14.02
CA LEU A 197 7.53 3.90 -12.83
C LEU A 197 8.74 3.79 -11.90
N VAL A 198 9.93 3.46 -12.40
CA VAL A 198 11.16 3.41 -11.57
C VAL A 198 11.42 4.77 -10.92
N ILE A 199 11.35 5.84 -11.70
CA ILE A 199 11.58 7.21 -11.18
C ILE A 199 10.55 7.53 -10.11
N GLY A 200 9.27 7.31 -10.39
CA GLY A 200 8.17 7.57 -9.47
C GLY A 200 8.30 6.78 -8.17
N LEU A 201 8.70 5.51 -8.23
CA LEU A 201 8.83 4.64 -7.06
C LEU A 201 10.05 4.94 -6.20
N LEU A 202 11.16 5.38 -6.80
CA LEU A 202 12.35 5.80 -6.06
C LEU A 202 12.15 7.17 -5.38
N VAL A 203 11.35 8.05 -5.98
CA VAL A 203 11.06 9.41 -5.46
C VAL A 203 9.83 9.44 -4.55
N GLY A 204 8.88 8.50 -4.72
CA GLY A 204 7.60 8.47 -4.00
C GLY A 204 7.71 8.68 -2.49
N PRO A 205 8.56 7.92 -1.77
CA PRO A 205 8.68 8.06 -0.32
C PRO A 205 9.13 9.45 0.17
N TRP A 206 9.78 10.23 -0.70
CA TRP A 206 10.27 11.57 -0.38
C TRP A 206 9.18 12.63 -0.41
N LEU A 207 8.10 12.38 -1.17
CA LEU A 207 6.95 13.27 -1.28
C LEU A 207 5.82 12.88 -0.32
N ASP A 208 5.97 11.77 0.40
CA ASP A 208 4.95 11.26 1.30
C ASP A 208 5.19 11.69 2.76
N LEU A 209 4.18 12.31 3.35
CA LEU A 209 4.24 12.82 4.73
C LEU A 209 4.29 11.70 5.78
N GLN A 210 3.68 10.55 5.51
CA GLN A 210 3.65 9.39 6.41
C GLN A 210 5.07 8.87 6.64
N HIS A 211 5.89 8.85 5.58
CA HIS A 211 7.29 8.43 5.70
C HIS A 211 8.15 9.45 6.46
N TRP A 212 8.01 10.75 6.18
CA TRP A 212 8.74 11.76 6.95
C TRP A 212 8.37 11.74 8.44
N GLN A 213 7.08 11.67 8.75
CA GLN A 213 6.60 11.61 10.12
C GLN A 213 7.15 10.37 10.84
N ARG A 214 7.10 9.20 10.18
CA ARG A 214 7.57 7.94 10.75
C ARG A 214 9.08 7.91 10.94
N ALA A 215 9.87 8.39 9.97
CA ALA A 215 11.33 8.49 10.11
C ALA A 215 11.74 9.41 11.27
N ILE A 216 11.06 10.56 11.43
CA ILE A 216 11.27 11.46 12.57
C ILE A 216 10.95 10.75 13.88
N GLN A 217 9.83 10.04 13.97
CA GLN A 217 9.45 9.33 15.19
C GLN A 217 10.39 8.16 15.53
N ILE A 218 10.86 7.41 14.53
CA ILE A 218 11.86 6.35 14.70
C ILE A 218 13.15 6.93 15.30
N HIS A 219 13.60 8.08 14.79
CA HIS A 219 14.77 8.78 15.31
C HIS A 219 14.54 9.21 16.76
N ARG A 220 13.40 9.84 17.06
CA ARG A 220 13.01 10.23 18.44
C ARG A 220 13.05 9.08 19.44
N GLU A 221 12.70 7.88 18.99
CA GLU A 221 12.77 6.65 19.79
C GLU A 221 14.18 6.03 19.85
N ASN A 222 15.21 6.74 19.40
CA ASN A 222 16.60 6.29 19.35
C ASN A 222 16.75 4.93 18.65
N THR A 223 15.95 4.73 17.60
CA THR A 223 15.91 3.52 16.79
C THR A 223 16.49 3.80 15.40
N SER A 224 17.08 2.79 14.77
CA SER A 224 17.67 2.96 13.44
C SER A 224 16.58 3.13 12.39
N ILE A 225 16.53 4.32 11.76
CA ILE A 225 15.67 4.61 10.61
C ILE A 225 16.04 3.65 9.47
N ARG A 226 17.33 3.52 9.16
CA ARG A 226 17.84 2.62 8.12
C ARG A 226 17.33 1.19 8.30
N SER A 227 17.49 0.62 9.49
CA SER A 227 17.09 -0.77 9.74
C SER A 227 15.58 -0.93 9.66
N SER A 228 14.82 0.04 10.17
CA SER A 228 13.36 0.02 10.11
C SER A 228 12.84 0.03 8.68
N TYR A 229 13.42 0.86 7.81
CA TYR A 229 13.02 0.93 6.40
C TYR A 229 13.54 -0.23 5.54
N ILE A 230 14.65 -0.88 5.91
CA ILE A 230 15.04 -2.15 5.28
C ILE A 230 13.99 -3.22 5.59
N TRP A 231 13.62 -3.40 6.86
CA TRP A 231 12.53 -4.32 7.22
C TRP A 231 11.22 -3.95 6.56
N GLY A 232 10.85 -2.66 6.55
CA GLY A 232 9.63 -2.19 5.91
C GLY A 232 9.62 -2.44 4.41
N GLY A 233 10.71 -2.12 3.71
CA GLY A 233 10.86 -2.41 2.29
C GLY A 233 10.77 -3.92 1.99
N SER A 234 11.36 -4.77 2.83
CA SER A 234 11.28 -6.23 2.67
C SER A 234 9.87 -6.78 2.90
N ILE A 235 9.18 -6.36 3.97
CA ILE A 235 7.81 -6.79 4.26
C ILE A 235 6.88 -6.32 3.12
N PHE A 236 7.02 -5.06 2.72
CA PHE A 236 6.26 -4.48 1.62
C PHE A 236 6.49 -5.23 0.31
N PHE A 237 7.75 -5.54 -0.04
CA PHE A 237 8.07 -6.35 -1.22
C PHE A 237 7.37 -7.71 -1.22
N LEU A 238 7.42 -8.43 -0.10
CA LEU A 238 6.77 -9.74 0.04
C LEU A 238 5.25 -9.65 -0.11
N MET A 239 4.65 -8.56 0.38
CA MET A 239 3.23 -8.27 0.24
C MET A 239 2.82 -8.03 -1.21
N LEU A 240 3.62 -7.24 -1.95
CA LEU A 240 3.42 -7.03 -3.38
C LEU A 240 3.56 -8.33 -4.16
N LEU A 241 4.59 -9.12 -3.85
CA LEU A 241 4.79 -10.43 -4.48
C LEU A 241 3.62 -11.35 -4.21
N PHE A 242 3.15 -11.44 -2.96
CA PHE A 242 2.00 -12.26 -2.62
C PHE A 242 0.78 -11.89 -3.46
N HIS A 243 0.41 -10.60 -3.49
CA HIS A 243 -0.81 -10.18 -4.16
C HIS A 243 -0.72 -10.28 -5.69
N GLY A 244 0.43 -9.90 -6.26
CA GLY A 244 0.69 -10.05 -7.70
C GLY A 244 0.72 -11.52 -8.13
N CYS A 245 1.43 -12.38 -7.40
CA CYS A 245 1.45 -13.82 -7.69
C CYS A 245 0.08 -14.48 -7.48
N LEU A 246 -0.72 -14.02 -6.50
CA LEU A 246 -2.10 -14.48 -6.33
C LEU A 246 -2.95 -14.14 -7.56
N ALA A 247 -2.85 -12.91 -8.08
CA ALA A 247 -3.52 -12.53 -9.32
C ALA A 247 -3.04 -13.36 -10.52
N PHE A 248 -1.73 -13.62 -10.62
CA PHE A 248 -1.17 -14.50 -11.63
C PHE A 248 -1.81 -15.89 -11.57
N TRP A 249 -1.82 -16.48 -10.37
CA TRP A 249 -2.38 -17.81 -10.13
C TRP A 249 -3.87 -17.86 -10.49
N VAL A 250 -4.65 -16.86 -10.07
CA VAL A 250 -6.09 -16.78 -10.40
C VAL A 250 -6.30 -16.71 -11.91
N MET A 251 -5.53 -15.89 -12.64
CA MET A 251 -5.60 -15.80 -14.10
C MET A 251 -5.33 -17.16 -14.77
N THR A 252 -4.28 -17.86 -14.35
CA THR A 252 -3.93 -19.19 -14.89
C THR A 252 -5.01 -20.22 -14.58
N LYS A 253 -5.58 -20.20 -13.37
CA LYS A 253 -6.63 -21.13 -12.95
C LYS A 253 -7.96 -20.90 -13.65
N MET A 254 -8.34 -19.65 -13.90
CA MET A 254 -9.54 -19.34 -14.65
C MET A 254 -9.41 -19.77 -16.12
N GLY A 255 -8.19 -19.76 -16.69
CA GLY A 255 -7.92 -20.24 -18.05
C GLY A 255 -8.58 -19.43 -19.17
N VAL A 256 -9.34 -18.39 -18.81
CA VAL A 256 -9.98 -17.45 -19.70
C VAL A 256 -9.60 -16.04 -19.28
N ALA A 257 -9.43 -15.16 -20.28
CA ALA A 257 -9.28 -13.75 -19.99
C ALA A 257 -10.50 -13.30 -19.16
N PRO A 258 -10.31 -12.63 -18.00
CA PRO A 258 -11.41 -12.14 -17.20
C PRO A 258 -12.36 -11.29 -18.07
N SER A 259 -13.65 -11.36 -17.78
CA SER A 259 -14.67 -10.51 -18.41
C SER A 259 -14.43 -9.06 -17.99
N VAL A 260 -13.51 -8.38 -18.67
CA VAL A 260 -13.13 -7.03 -18.28
C VAL A 260 -14.08 -6.02 -18.90
N THR A 261 -14.82 -5.31 -18.07
CA THR A 261 -15.58 -4.14 -18.52
C THR A 261 -14.57 -3.10 -19.05
N PRO A 262 -14.72 -2.61 -20.29
CA PRO A 262 -13.86 -1.55 -20.79
C PRO A 262 -14.01 -0.32 -19.90
N ALA A 263 -12.89 0.24 -19.45
CA ALA A 263 -12.94 1.51 -18.76
C ALA A 263 -13.24 2.67 -19.72
N LEU A 264 -13.44 3.87 -19.16
CA LEU A 264 -13.74 5.09 -19.92
C LEU A 264 -12.66 5.43 -20.96
N ASP A 265 -11.44 4.97 -20.75
CA ASP A 265 -10.27 5.12 -21.61
C ASP A 265 -10.07 3.94 -22.59
N GLY A 266 -10.98 2.95 -22.56
CA GLY A 266 -10.88 1.73 -23.36
C GLY A 266 -9.90 0.69 -22.80
N PHE A 267 -9.25 0.94 -21.67
CA PHE A 267 -8.33 -0.03 -21.06
C PHE A 267 -9.09 -1.14 -20.32
N LYS A 268 -8.50 -2.33 -20.34
CA LYS A 268 -8.92 -3.49 -19.54
C LYS A 268 -8.16 -3.50 -18.21
N TYR A 269 -8.90 -3.39 -17.12
CA TYR A 269 -8.37 -3.46 -15.76
C TYR A 269 -8.61 -4.84 -15.14
N ALA A 270 -7.58 -5.50 -14.65
CA ALA A 270 -7.71 -6.80 -13.97
C ALA A 270 -7.88 -6.66 -12.45
N HIS A 271 -8.25 -5.48 -11.98
CA HIS A 271 -8.17 -5.13 -10.58
C HIS A 271 -9.21 -5.86 -9.69
N ASP A 272 -10.35 -6.27 -10.25
CA ASP A 272 -11.40 -7.02 -9.55
C ASP A 272 -11.25 -8.55 -9.66
N LEU A 273 -10.30 -9.03 -10.46
CA LEU A 273 -10.10 -10.44 -10.81
C LEU A 273 -10.06 -11.34 -9.57
N VAL A 274 -9.20 -11.00 -8.61
CA VAL A 274 -9.03 -11.83 -7.41
C VAL A 274 -10.30 -11.79 -6.56
N THR A 275 -10.93 -10.63 -6.40
CA THR A 275 -12.18 -10.50 -5.64
C THR A 275 -13.30 -11.33 -6.25
N ASN A 276 -13.48 -11.25 -7.58
CA ASN A 276 -14.47 -12.04 -8.31
C ASN A 276 -14.21 -13.55 -8.17
N TYR A 277 -12.95 -13.98 -8.31
CA TYR A 277 -12.58 -15.37 -8.13
C TYR A 277 -12.96 -15.89 -6.75
N PHE A 278 -12.62 -15.16 -5.69
CA PHE A 278 -12.95 -15.58 -4.33
C PHE A 278 -14.46 -15.59 -4.08
N ASN A 279 -15.21 -14.62 -4.64
CA ASN A 279 -16.66 -14.52 -4.47
C ASN A 279 -17.43 -15.64 -5.22
N THR A 280 -16.91 -16.10 -6.34
CA THR A 280 -17.58 -17.10 -7.21
C THR A 280 -17.14 -18.53 -6.93
N THR A 281 -15.90 -18.74 -6.48
CA THR A 281 -15.33 -20.09 -6.30
C THR A 281 -15.63 -20.66 -4.91
N PHE A 282 -15.66 -19.81 -3.88
CA PHE A 282 -15.83 -20.26 -2.50
C PHE A 282 -17.21 -19.88 -1.96
N ALA A 283 -17.72 -20.70 -1.04
CA ALA A 283 -18.99 -20.41 -0.38
C ALA A 283 -18.94 -19.08 0.38
N PRO A 284 -20.02 -18.27 0.37
CA PRO A 284 -20.11 -17.04 1.16
C PRO A 284 -19.82 -17.30 2.64
N GLY A 285 -19.01 -16.44 3.26
CA GLY A 285 -18.62 -16.57 4.66
C GLY A 285 -17.62 -17.69 4.97
N SER A 286 -17.11 -18.40 3.97
CA SER A 286 -16.00 -19.33 4.17
C SER A 286 -14.69 -18.61 4.49
N LEU A 287 -13.73 -19.35 5.05
CA LEU A 287 -12.48 -18.79 5.56
C LEU A 287 -11.63 -18.10 4.46
N MET A 288 -11.70 -18.59 3.22
CA MET A 288 -10.90 -18.10 2.09
C MET A 288 -11.29 -16.66 1.67
N PRO A 289 -12.55 -16.35 1.30
CA PRO A 289 -12.99 -14.98 1.06
C PRO A 289 -12.79 -14.07 2.27
N MET A 290 -13.07 -14.55 3.49
CA MET A 290 -12.85 -13.75 4.70
C MET A 290 -11.39 -13.35 4.88
N ALA A 291 -10.46 -14.27 4.65
CA ALA A 291 -9.02 -13.97 4.71
C ALA A 291 -8.62 -12.94 3.66
N TYR A 292 -9.10 -13.07 2.42
CA TYR A 292 -8.76 -12.12 1.36
C TYR A 292 -9.36 -10.73 1.58
N TYR A 293 -10.64 -10.64 2.00
CA TYR A 293 -11.26 -9.34 2.30
C TYR A 293 -10.63 -8.68 3.52
N SER A 294 -10.25 -9.46 4.53
CA SER A 294 -9.51 -8.94 5.70
C SER A 294 -8.13 -8.42 5.30
N PHE A 295 -7.41 -9.13 4.41
CA PHE A 295 -6.14 -8.66 3.86
C PHE A 295 -6.28 -7.30 3.18
N LEU A 296 -7.28 -7.13 2.31
CA LEU A 296 -7.54 -5.84 1.63
C LEU A 296 -7.94 -4.75 2.63
N ALA A 297 -8.82 -5.08 3.58
CA ALA A 297 -9.30 -4.13 4.60
C ALA A 297 -8.16 -3.64 5.50
N ILE A 298 -7.26 -4.52 5.92
CA ILE A 298 -6.08 -4.14 6.71
C ILE A 298 -5.19 -3.20 5.90
N CYS A 299 -4.84 -3.54 4.67
CA CYS A 299 -3.99 -2.71 3.81
C CYS A 299 -4.57 -1.30 3.58
N ALA A 300 -5.89 -1.23 3.37
CA ALA A 300 -6.58 0.04 3.20
C ALA A 300 -6.62 0.84 4.51
N LEU A 301 -6.98 0.21 5.63
CA LEU A 301 -7.10 0.87 6.92
C LEU A 301 -5.77 1.43 7.42
N THR A 302 -4.68 0.67 7.32
CA THR A 302 -3.33 1.09 7.74
C THR A 302 -2.74 2.19 6.87
N THR A 303 -3.27 2.36 5.67
CA THR A 303 -2.95 3.47 4.78
C THR A 303 -3.75 4.72 5.19
N LEU A 304 -5.06 4.56 5.37
CA LEU A 304 -5.98 5.66 5.67
C LEU A 304 -5.66 6.30 7.02
N ASP A 305 -5.42 5.48 8.06
CA ASP A 305 -5.06 5.96 9.40
C ASP A 305 -3.74 6.74 9.37
N SER A 306 -2.72 6.21 8.69
CA SER A 306 -1.39 6.80 8.59
C SER A 306 -1.43 8.09 7.79
N GLY A 307 -2.19 8.13 6.70
CA GLY A 307 -2.39 9.34 5.92
C GLY A 307 -3.11 10.44 6.71
N TYR A 308 -4.13 10.08 7.49
CA TYR A 308 -4.80 11.03 8.39
C TYR A 308 -3.84 11.58 9.44
N ILE A 309 -3.10 10.72 10.14
CA ILE A 309 -2.16 11.12 11.22
C ILE A 309 -1.04 12.00 10.68
N ALA A 310 -0.52 11.69 9.49
CA ALA A 310 0.52 12.48 8.83
C ALA A 310 0.00 13.85 8.40
N LEU A 311 -1.20 13.90 7.82
CA LEU A 311 -1.84 15.15 7.39
C LEU A 311 -2.15 16.05 8.59
N LYS A 312 -2.75 15.50 9.65
CA LYS A 312 -3.03 16.21 10.91
C LYS A 312 -1.77 16.79 11.53
N TRP A 313 -0.70 16.02 11.58
CA TRP A 313 0.60 16.47 12.09
C TRP A 313 1.19 17.61 11.27
N PHE A 314 1.16 17.49 9.94
CA PHE A 314 1.75 18.50 9.07
C PHE A 314 0.91 19.80 9.07
N LEU A 315 -0.42 19.71 9.08
CA LEU A 315 -1.31 20.86 9.22
C LEU A 315 -1.11 21.55 10.57
N GLY A 316 -1.13 20.79 11.68
CA GLY A 316 -0.94 21.35 13.03
C GLY A 316 0.35 22.16 13.14
N LYS A 317 1.47 21.60 12.66
CA LYS A 317 2.76 22.32 12.65
C LYS A 317 2.77 23.59 11.81
N ASN A 318 1.96 23.68 10.76
CA ASN A 318 1.88 24.86 9.92
C ASN A 318 0.93 25.92 10.49
N VAL A 319 -0.16 25.50 11.15
CA VAL A 319 -1.08 26.40 11.85
C VAL A 319 -0.39 27.05 13.06
N GLU A 320 0.34 26.28 13.87
CA GLU A 320 1.11 26.79 15.02
C GLU A 320 2.17 27.87 14.64
N LYS A 321 2.56 27.93 13.37
CA LYS A 321 3.56 28.85 12.83
C LYS A 321 2.97 29.95 11.95
N SER A 322 1.65 29.94 11.78
CA SER A 322 0.94 30.98 11.04
C SER A 322 0.64 32.11 12.01
N ASP A 323 1.02 33.34 11.69
CA ASP A 323 0.66 34.54 12.46
C ASP A 323 -0.82 34.97 12.24
N ASN A 324 -1.70 34.00 11.96
CA ASN A 324 -3.13 34.22 11.74
C ASN A 324 -3.95 33.75 12.95
#